data_AF-A0AAD8BEL8-F1
#
_entry.id   AF-A0AAD8BEL8-F1
#
_cell.length_a   1.000
_cell.length_b   1.000
_cell.length_c   1.000
_cell.angle_alpha   90.00
_cell.angle_beta   90.00
_cell.angle_gamma   90.00
#
_symmetry.space_group_name_H-M   'P 1'
#
loop_
_entity.id
_entity.type
_entity.pdbx_description
1 polymer ?
#
loop_
_entity_poly.entity_id
_entity_poly.type
_entity_poly.pdbx_seq_one_letter_code
_entity_poly.pdbx_strand_id
1 'polypeptide(L)'
;MAFNQDSLNGISLSKINPNYLHANSTSHVWAFGAIAELIDNAYDPDVKASHISIDKIDINKIPCLVFVDNGAGMNREQLLKMLSLGCCDKDKYDSPKHKTIGKYGNGFKSGSMRLGKDVIIFTRRIEKACVGLLSQTYLKAIDADSVIVPILEYSTSANILFYMLARKEYIIRV
;
A
#
# COMPACT_ATOMS: atom_id res chain seq x y z
N MET A 1 -2.01 13.88 13.18
CA MET A 1 -0.74 14.60 13.39
C MET A 1 0.29 13.95 12.50
N ALA A 2 0.65 14.60 11.38
CA ALA A 2 1.85 14.22 10.65
C ALA A 2 3.04 14.62 11.53
N PHE A 3 3.92 13.68 11.88
CA PHE A 3 5.12 13.99 12.62
C PHE A 3 6.02 14.85 11.71
N ASN A 4 6.11 16.15 12.01
CA ASN A 4 7.16 17.02 11.47
C ASN A 4 8.51 16.44 11.92
N GLN A 5 9.41 16.27 10.96
CA GLN A 5 10.68 15.57 11.14
C GLN A 5 11.73 16.37 11.92
N ASP A 6 11.39 17.58 12.39
CA ASP A 6 12.36 18.55 12.95
C ASP A 6 12.11 18.96 14.42
N SER A 7 11.39 18.18 15.24
CA SER A 7 11.21 18.58 16.66
C SER A 7 11.04 17.44 17.67
N LEU A 8 11.98 16.50 17.74
CA LEU A 8 12.24 15.73 18.96
C LEU A 8 13.70 15.96 19.39
N ASN A 9 13.95 17.12 19.98
CA ASN A 9 15.26 17.52 20.50
C ASN A 9 15.87 16.39 21.38
N GLY A 10 16.84 15.65 20.83
CA GLY A 10 17.62 14.64 21.54
C GLY A 10 17.03 13.22 21.61
N ILE A 11 15.87 12.94 20.99
CA ILE A 11 15.25 11.60 21.01
C ILE A 11 15.33 10.97 19.62
N SER A 12 16.08 9.86 19.52
CA SER A 12 16.21 9.10 18.27
C SER A 12 14.95 8.29 17.97
N LEU A 13 14.48 8.35 16.73
CA LEU A 13 13.41 7.48 16.24
C LEU A 13 13.96 6.07 15.97
N SER A 14 13.16 5.05 16.29
CA SER A 14 13.48 3.66 15.93
C SER A 14 13.44 3.49 14.41
N LYS A 15 14.50 2.91 13.84
CA LYS A 15 14.58 2.59 12.41
C LYS A 15 14.06 1.18 12.17
N ILE A 16 13.39 0.99 11.04
CA ILE A 16 12.97 -0.33 10.57
C ILE A 16 13.98 -0.79 9.52
N ASN A 17 14.71 -1.87 9.81
CA ASN A 17 15.66 -2.45 8.86
C ASN A 17 14.91 -3.00 7.63
N PRO A 18 15.38 -2.81 6.39
CA PRO A 18 14.74 -3.34 5.18
C PRO A 18 14.46 -4.86 5.20
N ASN A 19 15.30 -5.66 5.87
CA ASN A 19 15.09 -7.10 6.02
C ASN A 19 13.81 -7.43 6.82
N TYR A 20 13.29 -6.47 7.58
CA TYR A 20 12.01 -6.61 8.27
C TYR A 20 10.86 -6.83 7.29
N LEU A 21 10.90 -6.28 6.06
CA LEU A 21 9.85 -6.53 5.07
C LEU A 21 9.73 -8.02 4.71
N HIS A 22 10.87 -8.70 4.60
CA HIS A 22 10.90 -10.14 4.41
C HIS A 22 10.44 -10.88 5.67
N ALA A 23 10.97 -10.53 6.84
CA ALA A 23 10.58 -11.16 8.10
C ALA A 23 9.07 -11.01 8.39
N ASN A 24 8.48 -9.86 8.07
CA ASN A 24 7.05 -9.60 8.21
C ASN A 24 6.20 -10.40 7.21
N SER A 25 6.77 -10.82 6.08
CA SER A 25 6.07 -11.68 5.11
C SER A 25 5.88 -13.11 5.60
N THR A 26 6.74 -13.60 6.50
CA THR A 26 6.67 -14.99 6.98
C THR A 26 5.51 -15.26 7.93
N SER A 27 4.76 -14.22 8.33
CA SER A 27 3.49 -14.37 9.04
C SER A 27 2.43 -15.12 8.23
N HIS A 28 2.54 -15.08 6.89
CA HIS A 28 1.65 -15.81 5.99
C HIS A 28 2.29 -17.11 5.52
N VAL A 29 1.78 -18.25 6.01
CA VAL A 29 2.20 -19.57 5.53
C VAL A 29 1.67 -19.83 4.11
N TRP A 30 0.44 -19.38 3.82
CA TRP A 30 -0.27 -19.64 2.57
C TRP A 30 -0.45 -18.39 1.71
N ALA A 31 -0.17 -18.50 0.41
CA ALA A 31 -0.27 -17.37 -0.52
C ALA A 31 -1.70 -16.79 -0.62
N PHE A 32 -2.73 -17.64 -0.54
CA PHE A 32 -4.11 -17.14 -0.58
C PHE A 32 -4.51 -16.39 0.69
N GLY A 33 -3.87 -16.62 1.84
CA GLY A 33 -4.04 -15.77 3.02
C GLY A 33 -3.51 -14.35 2.78
N ALA A 34 -2.37 -14.24 2.10
CA ALA A 34 -1.84 -12.94 1.67
C ALA A 34 -2.71 -12.24 0.61
N ILE A 35 -3.36 -13.01 -0.28
CA ILE A 35 -4.35 -12.48 -1.23
C ILE A 35 -5.60 -11.98 -0.48
N ALA A 36 -6.08 -12.73 0.52
CA ALA A 36 -7.24 -12.35 1.33
C ALA A 36 -7.04 -10.99 2.02
N GLU A 37 -5.85 -10.72 2.57
CA GLU A 37 -5.52 -9.41 3.17
C GLU A 37 -5.70 -8.24 2.19
N LEU A 38 -5.41 -8.43 0.90
CA LEU A 38 -5.59 -7.41 -0.12
C LEU A 38 -7.08 -7.22 -0.48
N ILE A 39 -7.84 -8.32 -0.50
CA ILE A 39 -9.29 -8.29 -0.71
C ILE A 39 -9.98 -7.59 0.46
N ASP A 40 -9.59 -7.90 1.69
CA ASP A 40 -10.15 -7.32 2.91
C ASP A 40 -9.97 -5.79 2.94
N ASN A 41 -8.81 -5.29 2.49
CA ASN A 41 -8.57 -3.86 2.37
C ASN A 41 -9.51 -3.16 1.38
N ALA A 42 -9.87 -3.81 0.27
CA ALA A 42 -10.84 -3.26 -0.69
C ALA A 42 -12.27 -3.30 -0.15
N TYR A 43 -12.60 -4.35 0.60
CA TYR A 43 -13.92 -4.55 1.19
C TYR A 43 -14.19 -3.60 2.37
N ASP A 44 -13.16 -3.24 3.14
CA ASP A 44 -13.29 -2.47 4.38
C ASP A 44 -14.16 -1.18 4.24
N PRO A 45 -14.89 -0.78 5.30
CA PRO A 45 -15.82 0.37 5.26
C PRO A 45 -15.21 1.73 4.91
N ASP A 46 -13.89 1.92 4.97
CA ASP A 46 -13.26 3.16 4.53
C ASP A 46 -13.01 3.20 3.01
N VAL A 47 -12.89 2.02 2.38
CA VAL A 47 -12.70 1.85 0.94
C VAL A 47 -14.03 1.58 0.22
N LYS A 48 -14.86 0.67 0.75
CA LYS A 48 -16.19 0.30 0.21
C LYS A 48 -16.19 -0.02 -1.28
N ALA A 49 -15.20 -0.78 -1.74
CA ALA A 49 -15.23 -1.28 -3.12
C ALA A 49 -16.42 -2.22 -3.31
N SER A 50 -17.15 -2.07 -4.40
CA SER A 50 -18.19 -3.03 -4.79
C SER A 50 -17.63 -4.15 -5.67
N HIS A 51 -16.48 -3.91 -6.30
CA HIS A 51 -15.81 -4.84 -7.18
C HIS A 51 -14.30 -4.77 -6.96
N ILE A 52 -13.67 -5.95 -6.96
CA ILE A 52 -12.24 -6.12 -7.05
C ILE A 52 -11.95 -7.14 -8.16
N SER A 53 -11.03 -6.83 -9.06
CA SER A 53 -10.49 -7.80 -10.02
C SER A 53 -9.07 -8.18 -9.64
N ILE A 54 -8.75 -9.46 -9.82
CA ILE A 54 -7.42 -10.02 -9.57
C ILE A 54 -6.98 -10.66 -10.87
N ASP A 55 -5.85 -10.19 -11.40
CA ASP A 55 -5.37 -10.62 -12.71
C ASP A 55 -3.86 -10.86 -12.70
N LYS A 56 -3.39 -11.62 -13.67
CA LYS A 56 -1.96 -11.76 -13.96
C LYS A 56 -1.65 -11.12 -15.29
N ILE A 57 -0.70 -10.20 -15.32
CA ILE A 57 -0.20 -9.57 -16.54
C ILE A 57 1.31 -9.72 -16.64
N ASP A 58 1.87 -9.50 -17.83
CA ASP A 58 3.31 -9.41 -18.02
C ASP A 58 3.70 -7.96 -18.34
N ILE A 59 4.48 -7.32 -17.48
CA ILE A 59 5.05 -5.99 -17.71
C ILE A 59 6.53 -6.18 -18.00
N ASN A 60 6.99 -5.79 -19.20
CA ASN A 60 8.39 -5.97 -19.61
C ASN A 60 8.90 -7.41 -19.44
N LYS A 61 8.05 -8.41 -19.75
CA LYS A 61 8.32 -9.85 -19.57
C LYS A 61 8.44 -10.31 -18.11
N ILE A 62 7.99 -9.48 -17.16
CA ILE A 62 7.96 -9.80 -15.74
C ILE A 62 6.50 -10.08 -15.36
N PRO A 63 6.20 -11.27 -14.79
CA PRO A 63 4.86 -11.57 -14.34
C PRO A 63 4.49 -10.70 -13.12
N CYS A 64 3.34 -10.05 -13.20
CA CYS A 64 2.81 -9.19 -12.14
C CYS A 64 1.39 -9.63 -11.78
N LEU A 65 1.11 -9.68 -10.47
CA LEU A 65 -0.23 -9.92 -9.94
C LEU A 65 -0.87 -8.55 -9.69
N VAL A 66 -2.03 -8.31 -10.31
CA VAL A 66 -2.69 -7.00 -10.29
C VAL A 66 -3.99 -7.13 -9.53
N PHE A 67 -4.18 -6.22 -8.57
CA PHE A 67 -5.43 -6.05 -7.87
C PHE A 67 -6.04 -4.73 -8.35
N VAL A 68 -7.33 -4.68 -8.63
CA VAL A 68 -7.99 -3.43 -9.05
C VAL A 68 -9.33 -3.35 -8.35
N ASP A 69 -9.47 -2.37 -7.46
CA ASP A 69 -10.74 -2.08 -6.81
C ASP A 69 -11.33 -0.74 -7.29
N ASN A 70 -12.65 -0.60 -7.19
CA ASN A 70 -13.35 0.62 -7.56
C ASN A 70 -13.72 1.52 -6.37
N GLY A 71 -13.20 1.24 -5.18
CA GLY A 71 -13.49 1.92 -3.91
C GLY A 71 -12.96 3.35 -3.81
N ALA A 72 -13.01 3.92 -2.62
CA ALA A 72 -12.78 5.35 -2.37
C ALA A 72 -11.37 5.85 -2.75
N GLY A 73 -10.39 4.96 -2.76
CA GLY A 73 -8.97 5.30 -2.93
C GLY A 73 -8.40 6.07 -1.73
N MET A 74 -7.14 6.50 -1.85
CA MET A 74 -6.39 7.16 -0.78
C MET A 74 -5.82 8.50 -1.26
N ASN A 75 -5.69 9.45 -0.32
CA ASN A 75 -4.82 10.61 -0.49
C ASN A 75 -3.37 10.26 -0.09
N ARG A 76 -2.42 11.19 -0.27
CA ARG A 76 -1.01 10.97 0.06
C ARG A 76 -0.77 10.57 1.52
N GLU A 77 -1.44 11.22 2.48
CA GLU A 77 -1.27 10.92 3.90
C GLU A 77 -1.77 9.50 4.24
N GLN A 78 -2.93 9.11 3.70
CA GLN A 78 -3.48 7.77 3.87
C GLN A 78 -2.59 6.71 3.23
N LEU A 79 -2.06 6.96 2.03
CA LEU A 79 -1.12 6.06 1.38
C LEU A 79 0.17 5.92 2.20
N LEU A 80 0.71 7.02 2.73
CA LEU A 80 1.86 6.98 3.63
C LEU A 80 1.56 6.13 4.87
N LYS A 81 0.43 6.35 5.54
CA LYS A 81 0.01 5.51 6.67
C LYS A 81 -0.16 4.04 6.30
N MET A 82 -0.74 3.77 5.12
CA MET A 82 -0.91 2.42 4.59
C MET A 82 0.42 1.74 4.31
N LEU A 83 1.51 2.48 4.06
CA LEU A 83 2.86 1.97 3.87
C LEU A 83 3.71 1.95 5.15
N SER A 84 3.40 2.81 6.13
CA SER A 84 4.04 2.84 7.46
C SER A 84 3.60 1.66 8.34
N LEU A 85 4.54 0.97 8.97
CA LEU A 85 4.24 -0.15 9.86
C LEU A 85 3.51 0.31 11.13
N GLY A 86 2.53 -0.48 11.58
CA GLY A 86 1.79 -0.22 12.82
C GLY A 86 0.81 0.97 12.79
N CYS A 87 0.68 1.67 11.65
CA CYS A 87 -0.31 2.73 11.49
C CYS A 87 -1.65 2.12 11.03
N CYS A 88 -2.66 2.14 11.91
CA CYS A 88 -4.03 1.78 11.59
C CYS A 88 -4.99 2.75 12.29
N ASP A 89 -5.77 3.49 11.52
CA ASP A 89 -6.84 4.36 12.06
C ASP A 89 -8.22 3.81 11.68
N LYS A 90 -8.34 2.49 11.42
CA LYS A 90 -9.55 1.91 10.80
C LYS A 90 -10.74 1.80 11.77
N ASP A 91 -10.49 1.68 13.08
CA ASP A 91 -11.54 1.53 14.11
C ASP A 91 -12.60 2.65 14.09
N LYS A 92 -12.24 3.86 13.63
CA LYS A 92 -13.19 4.99 13.52
C LYS A 92 -14.25 4.81 12.42
N TYR A 93 -14.09 3.82 11.54
CA TYR A 93 -15.01 3.51 10.45
C TYR A 93 -15.90 2.31 10.76
N ASP A 94 -15.75 1.69 11.93
CA ASP A 94 -16.63 0.62 12.38
C ASP A 94 -18.06 1.14 12.56
N SER A 95 -19.02 0.37 12.03
CA SER A 95 -20.44 0.58 12.27
C SER A 95 -21.07 -0.72 12.77
N PRO A 96 -22.24 -0.68 13.44
CA PRO A 96 -22.94 -1.90 13.86
C PRO A 96 -23.26 -2.87 12.70
N LYS A 97 -23.30 -2.36 11.46
CA LYS A 97 -23.63 -3.13 10.24
C LYS A 97 -22.40 -3.59 9.45
N HIS A 98 -21.25 -2.94 9.63
CA HIS A 98 -20.02 -3.25 8.89
C HIS A 98 -18.81 -2.82 9.74
N LYS A 99 -18.03 -3.81 10.17
CA LYS A 99 -16.78 -3.63 10.91
C LYS A 99 -15.60 -3.82 9.98
N THR A 100 -14.52 -3.11 10.27
CA THR A 100 -13.23 -3.26 9.60
C THR A 100 -12.61 -4.61 9.94
N ILE A 101 -12.07 -5.27 8.92
CA ILE A 101 -11.31 -6.52 9.04
C ILE A 101 -9.86 -6.18 9.40
N GLY A 102 -9.28 -5.17 8.74
CA GLY A 102 -7.91 -4.73 8.96
C GLY A 102 -7.75 -3.95 10.27
N LYS A 103 -7.28 -4.61 11.33
CA LYS A 103 -7.09 -3.97 12.66
C LYS A 103 -5.65 -3.59 12.98
N TYR A 104 -4.69 -4.31 12.40
CA TYR A 104 -3.28 -4.24 12.83
C TYR A 104 -2.40 -3.32 11.97
N GLY A 105 -2.93 -2.77 10.88
CA GLY A 105 -2.15 -1.95 9.96
C GLY A 105 -0.98 -2.69 9.28
N ASN A 106 -0.95 -4.02 9.35
CA ASN A 106 0.15 -4.84 8.82
C ASN A 106 -0.23 -5.72 7.62
N GLY A 107 -1.53 -6.00 7.43
CA GLY A 107 -2.03 -6.95 6.41
C GLY A 107 -1.53 -6.67 4.99
N PHE A 108 -1.60 -5.41 4.55
CA PHE A 108 -1.07 -5.04 3.24
C PHE A 108 0.44 -5.31 3.11
N LYS A 109 1.24 -4.96 4.13
CA LYS A 109 2.70 -5.09 4.08
C LYS A 109 3.11 -6.55 4.12
N SER A 110 2.57 -7.34 5.04
CA SER A 110 2.88 -8.77 5.15
C SER A 110 2.37 -9.53 3.93
N GLY A 111 1.16 -9.23 3.47
CA GLY A 111 0.53 -9.87 2.31
C GLY A 111 1.27 -9.56 1.01
N SER A 112 1.50 -8.28 0.68
CA SER A 112 2.24 -7.90 -0.53
C SER A 112 3.66 -8.46 -0.56
N MET A 113 4.40 -8.37 0.55
CA MET A 113 5.76 -8.91 0.65
C MET A 113 5.81 -10.45 0.64
N ARG A 114 4.70 -11.12 0.93
CA ARG A 114 4.57 -12.58 0.79
C ARG A 114 4.38 -13.01 -0.65
N LEU A 115 3.66 -12.19 -1.43
CA LEU A 115 3.32 -12.45 -2.83
C LEU A 115 4.44 -12.02 -3.79
N GLY A 116 5.19 -10.97 -3.46
CA GLY A 116 6.25 -10.46 -4.31
C GLY A 116 7.29 -9.66 -3.54
N LYS A 117 8.44 -9.41 -4.18
CA LYS A 117 9.51 -8.58 -3.57
C LYS A 117 9.20 -7.09 -3.58
N ASP A 118 8.39 -6.66 -4.56
CA ASP A 118 8.15 -5.26 -4.86
C ASP A 118 6.66 -5.00 -5.14
N VAL A 119 6.10 -3.95 -4.57
CA VAL A 119 4.73 -3.51 -4.87
C VAL A 119 4.69 -2.04 -5.22
N ILE A 120 4.00 -1.72 -6.31
CA ILE A 120 3.67 -0.34 -6.68
C ILE A 120 2.15 -0.15 -6.56
N ILE A 121 1.77 0.92 -5.88
CA ILE A 121 0.39 1.22 -5.55
C ILE A 121 0.00 2.45 -6.34
N PHE A 122 -1.00 2.35 -7.20
CA PHE A 122 -1.66 3.53 -7.76
C PHE A 122 -3.01 3.70 -7.07
N THR A 123 -3.29 4.92 -6.63
CA THR A 123 -4.54 5.23 -5.95
C THR A 123 -5.02 6.61 -6.35
N ARG A 124 -6.33 6.77 -6.48
CA ARG A 124 -6.96 8.03 -6.87
C ARG A 124 -8.10 8.34 -5.92
N ARG A 125 -8.08 9.55 -5.37
CA ARG A 125 -9.15 10.06 -4.52
C ARG A 125 -9.42 11.53 -4.89
N ILE A 126 -10.65 11.80 -5.33
CA ILE A 126 -11.07 13.11 -5.83
C ILE A 126 -10.14 13.53 -6.99
N GLU A 127 -9.70 14.79 -7.04
CA GLU A 127 -8.84 15.36 -8.10
C GLU A 127 -7.34 15.09 -7.90
N LYS A 128 -6.99 14.08 -7.09
CA LYS A 128 -5.61 13.71 -6.80
C LYS A 128 -5.37 12.23 -7.01
N ALA A 129 -4.20 11.92 -7.55
CA ALA A 129 -3.69 10.57 -7.67
C ALA A 129 -2.34 10.45 -7.00
N CYS A 130 -2.07 9.31 -6.36
CA CYS A 130 -0.80 9.01 -5.73
C CYS A 130 -0.23 7.71 -6.26
N VAL A 131 1.10 7.64 -6.31
CA VAL A 131 1.86 6.43 -6.59
C VAL A 131 2.79 6.17 -5.42
N GLY A 132 2.73 4.97 -4.85
CA GLY A 132 3.59 4.54 -3.75
C GLY A 132 4.41 3.31 -4.12
N LEU A 133 5.63 3.20 -3.58
CA LEU A 133 6.50 2.04 -3.80
C LEU A 133 6.94 1.45 -2.44
N LEU A 134 6.75 0.14 -2.28
CA LEU A 134 7.35 -0.66 -1.22
C LEU A 134 8.13 -1.81 -1.86
N SER A 135 9.47 -1.73 -1.84
CA SER A 135 10.30 -2.60 -2.65
C SER A 135 11.56 -3.03 -1.93
N GLN A 136 11.69 -4.34 -1.72
CA GLN A 136 12.91 -4.94 -1.17
C GLN A 136 14.08 -4.78 -2.17
N THR A 137 13.79 -4.86 -3.46
CA THR A 137 14.79 -4.70 -4.52
C THR A 137 15.38 -3.30 -4.53
N TYR A 138 14.53 -2.27 -4.44
CA TYR A 138 14.93 -0.87 -4.37
C TYR A 138 15.77 -0.59 -3.13
N LEU A 139 15.30 -0.99 -1.93
CA LEU A 139 16.00 -0.74 -0.67
C LEU A 139 17.38 -1.41 -0.65
N LYS A 140 17.50 -2.62 -1.21
CA LYS A 140 18.79 -3.29 -1.35
C LYS A 140 19.70 -2.59 -2.36
N ALA A 141 19.16 -2.11 -3.49
CA ALA A 141 19.94 -1.47 -4.54
C ALA A 141 20.59 -0.15 -4.09
N ILE A 142 19.94 0.57 -3.17
CA ILE A 142 20.47 1.83 -2.61
C ILE A 142 21.22 1.64 -1.28
N ASP A 143 21.42 0.40 -0.83
CA ASP A 143 22.00 0.05 0.47
C ASP A 143 21.34 0.82 1.64
N ALA A 144 19.99 0.82 1.66
CA ALA A 144 19.24 1.57 2.66
C ALA A 144 19.46 1.02 4.07
N ASP A 145 19.73 1.91 5.02
CA ASP A 145 19.83 1.56 6.44
C ASP A 145 18.45 1.41 7.12
N SER A 146 17.39 1.84 6.43
CA SER A 146 16.02 1.89 6.91
C SER A 146 15.01 1.77 5.77
N VAL A 147 13.78 1.36 6.08
CA VAL A 147 12.69 1.31 5.09
C VAL A 147 12.33 2.73 4.64
N ILE A 148 12.55 3.00 3.35
CA ILE A 148 12.19 4.24 2.66
C ILE A 148 11.06 3.93 1.68
N VAL A 149 9.99 4.74 1.70
CA VAL A 149 8.80 4.57 0.85
C VAL A 149 8.61 5.78 -0.08
N PRO A 150 9.05 5.69 -1.35
CA PRO A 150 8.79 6.73 -2.32
C PRO A 150 7.28 6.91 -2.56
N ILE A 151 6.79 8.16 -2.47
CA ILE A 151 5.41 8.51 -2.78
C ILE A 151 5.40 9.76 -3.67
N LEU A 152 4.72 9.67 -4.81
CA LEU A 152 4.46 10.78 -5.72
C LEU A 152 2.96 11.12 -5.69
N GLU A 153 2.62 12.41 -5.72
CA GLU A 153 1.24 12.91 -5.79
C GLU A 153 1.08 13.79 -7.04
N TYR A 154 -0.03 13.64 -7.75
CA TYR A 154 -0.38 14.37 -8.96
C TYR A 154 -1.79 14.93 -8.88
N SER A 155 -2.02 16.09 -9.49
CA SER A 155 -3.37 16.58 -9.78
C SER A 155 -3.91 15.88 -11.02
N THR A 156 -5.16 15.41 -10.95
CA THR A 156 -5.84 14.80 -12.09
C THR A 156 -6.61 15.83 -12.93
N SER A 157 -6.67 17.09 -12.48
CA SER A 157 -7.30 18.21 -13.18
C SER A 157 -6.46 18.71 -14.37
N ALA A 158 -5.16 18.39 -14.39
CA ALA A 158 -4.30 18.59 -15.55
C ALA A 158 -4.53 17.45 -16.56
N ASN A 159 -5.13 17.77 -17.72
CA ASN A 159 -5.46 16.87 -18.84
C ASN A 159 -4.30 16.00 -19.39
N ILE A 160 -3.09 16.07 -18.83
CA ILE A 160 -1.91 15.33 -19.26
C ILE A 160 -1.92 13.90 -18.71
N LEU A 161 -2.63 13.62 -17.61
CA LEU A 161 -2.60 12.32 -16.93
C LEU A 161 -3.80 11.39 -17.25
N PHE A 162 -4.71 11.82 -18.13
CA PHE A 162 -5.89 11.03 -18.51
C PHE A 162 -5.50 9.72 -19.21
N TYR A 163 -4.34 9.68 -19.89
CA TYR A 163 -3.85 8.49 -20.58
C TYR A 163 -3.06 7.51 -19.69
N MET A 164 -2.44 7.97 -18.59
CA MET A 164 -1.65 7.10 -17.70
C MET A 164 -2.42 6.60 -16.47
N LEU A 165 -3.54 7.23 -16.10
CA LEU A 165 -4.31 6.93 -14.87
C LEU A 165 -5.81 6.67 -15.13
N ALA A 166 -6.18 6.30 -16.35
CA ALA A 166 -7.57 5.93 -16.66
C ALA A 166 -8.07 4.73 -15.84
N ARG A 167 -7.17 3.96 -15.22
CA ARG A 167 -7.50 2.78 -14.42
C ARG A 167 -6.88 2.89 -13.02
N LYS A 168 -7.69 2.62 -11.98
CA LYS A 168 -7.21 2.48 -10.59
C LYS A 168 -6.45 1.14 -10.51
N GLU A 169 -5.15 1.14 -10.77
CA GLU A 169 -4.38 -0.11 -10.83
C GLU A 169 -3.54 -0.31 -9.57
N TYR A 170 -3.68 -1.44 -8.87
CA TYR A 170 -2.65 -1.89 -7.93
C TYR A 170 -1.79 -2.90 -8.68
N ILE A 171 -0.55 -2.54 -9.00
CA ILE A 171 0.36 -3.44 -9.70
C ILE A 171 1.30 -4.03 -8.65
N ILE A 172 1.04 -5.26 -8.21
CA ILE A 172 1.99 -5.99 -7.38
C ILE A 172 2.93 -6.74 -8.32
N ARG A 173 4.23 -6.42 -8.25
CA ARG A 173 5.23 -7.19 -8.96
C ARG A 173 5.55 -8.41 -8.10
N VAL A 174 5.22 -9.59 -8.61
CA VAL A 174 5.61 -10.87 -7.96
C VAL A 174 7.11 -11.06 -8.15
#